data_AF-B6GZZ2-F1
#
_entry.id   AF-B6GZZ2-F1
#
_cell.length_a   1.000
_cell.length_b   1.000
_cell.length_c   1.000
_cell.angle_alpha   90.00
_cell.angle_beta   90.00
_cell.angle_gamma   90.00
#
_symmetry.space_group_name_H-M   'P 1'
#
loop_
_entity.id
_entity.type
_entity.pdbx_description
1 polymer ?
#
loop_
_entity_poly.entity_id
_entity_poly.type
_entity_poly.pdbx_seq_one_letter_code
_entity_poly.pdbx_strand_id
1 'polypeptide(L)'
;MSMTLLGEAPSQVAQFHRDQRYQILPAYVQDGIVLLCDFCSSTDATVFEDLVTQAFQRCGRWPGPESVVIGNASFDHTERLTQMCKDAGVSNLPPPYPPNLNPIEWLFAEFSSFIKRHWNHYEQNPEQRFDNFLEWCIREY
;
A
#
# COMPACT_ATOMS: atom_id res chain seq x y z
N MET A 1 18.38 9.79 -48.98
CA MET A 1 17.35 10.24 -48.02
C MET A 1 17.56 9.48 -46.72
N SER A 2 18.04 10.13 -45.66
CA SER A 2 18.21 9.51 -44.34
C SER A 2 17.13 10.07 -43.43
N MET A 3 16.29 9.19 -42.87
CA MET A 3 15.17 9.56 -42.01
C MET A 3 15.65 9.45 -40.56
N THR A 4 16.03 10.57 -39.97
CA THR A 4 16.40 10.65 -38.56
C THR A 4 15.12 10.66 -37.73
N LEU A 5 14.81 9.56 -37.06
CA LEU A 5 13.83 9.53 -35.96
C LEU A 5 14.44 10.30 -34.79
N LEU A 6 14.20 11.61 -34.74
CA LEU A 6 14.44 12.40 -33.52
C LEU A 6 13.39 11.98 -32.51
N GLY A 7 13.81 11.25 -31.47
CA GLY A 7 12.98 11.02 -30.30
C GLY A 7 12.58 12.37 -29.71
N GLU A 8 11.29 12.56 -29.48
CA GLU A 8 10.80 13.77 -28.82
C GLU A 8 11.34 13.83 -27.40
N ALA A 9 11.86 15.00 -27.02
CA ALA A 9 12.28 15.23 -25.64
C ALA A 9 11.08 15.11 -24.71
N PRO A 10 11.17 14.37 -23.60
CA PRO A 10 10.05 14.20 -22.69
C PRO A 10 9.61 15.57 -22.14
N SER A 11 8.35 15.92 -22.37
CA SER A 11 7.75 17.11 -21.78
C SER A 11 7.30 16.81 -20.36
N GLN A 12 7.66 17.69 -19.42
CA GLN A 12 7.18 17.59 -18.06
C GLN A 12 5.70 17.95 -18.03
N VAL A 13 4.84 16.94 -17.85
CA VAL A 13 3.37 17.12 -17.90
C VAL A 13 2.80 17.60 -16.56
N ALA A 14 3.52 17.41 -15.44
CA ALA A 14 3.10 17.88 -14.12
C ALA A 14 4.29 18.16 -13.19
N GLN A 15 4.16 19.19 -12.33
CA GLN A 15 5.01 19.41 -11.17
C GLN A 15 4.35 18.73 -9.96
N PHE A 16 4.88 17.59 -9.52
CA PHE A 16 4.49 17.02 -8.23
C PHE A 16 5.03 17.93 -7.12
N HIS A 17 4.15 18.52 -6.31
CA HIS A 17 4.55 19.18 -5.06
C HIS A 17 5.24 18.13 -4.18
N ARG A 18 6.57 18.21 -4.07
CA ARG A 18 7.40 17.22 -3.36
C ARG A 18 7.11 17.10 -1.86
N ASP A 19 6.33 18.02 -1.31
CA ASP A 19 6.21 18.23 0.13
C ASP A 19 5.11 17.40 0.78
N GLN A 20 4.21 16.78 0.00
CA GLN A 20 3.14 15.94 0.55
C GLN A 20 3.22 14.51 0.01
N ARG A 21 3.52 13.58 0.92
CA ARG A 21 3.57 12.13 0.63
C ARG A 21 2.39 11.46 1.32
N TYR A 22 1.71 10.61 0.56
CA TYR A 22 0.66 9.74 1.08
C TYR A 22 1.22 8.34 1.23
N GLN A 23 0.94 7.70 2.35
CA GLN A 23 1.31 6.32 2.59
C GLN A 23 0.04 5.46 2.54
N ILE A 24 0.11 4.35 1.82
CA ILE A 24 -0.95 3.37 1.76
C ILE A 24 -0.44 2.11 2.45
N LEU A 25 -1.19 1.62 3.43
CA LEU A 25 -0.89 0.40 4.15
C LEU A 25 -2.01 -0.63 3.89
N PRO A 26 -1.75 -1.62 3.02
CA PRO A 26 -2.66 -2.72 2.80
C PRO A 26 -2.47 -3.84 3.83
N ALA A 27 -3.57 -4.47 4.23
CA ALA A 27 -3.57 -5.84 4.74
C ALA A 27 -4.15 -6.75 3.64
N TYR A 28 -3.40 -7.78 3.26
CA TYR A 28 -3.72 -8.65 2.13
C TYR A 28 -3.69 -10.12 2.57
N VAL A 29 -4.71 -10.90 2.19
CA VAL A 29 -4.81 -12.35 2.42
C VAL A 29 -5.00 -13.08 1.08
N GLN A 30 -5.05 -14.41 1.11
CA GLN A 30 -5.18 -15.21 -0.12
C GLN A 30 -6.40 -14.84 -0.97
N ASP A 31 -7.51 -14.43 -0.34
CA ASP A 31 -8.76 -14.08 -1.02
C ASP A 31 -8.90 -12.57 -1.31
N GLY A 32 -7.83 -11.78 -1.12
CA GLY A 32 -7.76 -10.38 -1.54
C GLY A 32 -7.43 -9.38 -0.42
N ILE A 33 -7.83 -8.13 -0.62
CA ILE A 33 -7.55 -7.03 0.31
C ILE A 33 -8.50 -7.09 1.51
N VAL A 34 -7.93 -7.12 2.71
CA VAL A 34 -8.67 -7.08 3.99
C VAL A 34 -8.79 -5.65 4.53
N LEU A 35 -7.80 -4.82 4.22
CA LEU A 35 -7.72 -3.44 4.65
C LEU A 35 -6.85 -2.65 3.67
N LEU A 36 -7.23 -1.40 3.41
CA LEU A 36 -6.42 -0.44 2.68
C LEU A 36 -6.60 0.91 3.37
N CYS A 37 -5.59 1.37 4.11
CA CYS A 37 -5.63 2.65 4.83
C CYS A 37 -4.70 3.66 4.16
N ASP A 38 -5.16 4.89 4.00
CA ASP A 38 -4.35 6.03 3.58
C ASP A 38 -3.94 6.89 4.79
N PHE A 39 -2.69 7.37 4.76
CA PHE A 39 -2.15 8.28 5.77
C PHE A 39 -1.55 9.50 5.07
N CYS A 40 -1.96 10.68 5.52
CA CYS A 40 -1.48 11.98 5.04
C CYS A 40 -0.19 12.45 5.74
N SER A 41 0.45 11.61 6.57
CA SER A 41 1.69 11.94 7.30
C SER A 41 2.59 10.71 7.50
N SER A 42 3.76 10.89 8.12
CA SER A 42 4.63 9.77 8.48
C SER A 42 3.90 8.79 9.40
N THR A 43 3.90 7.51 9.04
CA THR A 43 3.50 6.44 9.96
C THR A 43 4.55 6.32 11.07
N ASP A 44 4.15 6.56 12.32
CA ASP A 44 4.95 6.19 13.49
C ASP A 44 4.58 4.79 13.98
N ALA A 45 5.33 4.28 14.96
CA ALA A 45 5.10 2.93 15.48
C ALA A 45 3.70 2.75 16.07
N THR A 46 3.09 3.79 16.65
CA THR A 46 1.77 3.71 17.27
C THR A 46 0.68 3.61 16.21
N VAL A 47 0.75 4.42 15.16
CA VAL A 47 -0.18 4.33 14.02
C VAL A 47 -0.10 2.95 13.36
N PHE A 48 1.12 2.41 13.22
CA PHE A 48 1.32 1.08 12.68
C PHE A 48 0.72 -0.02 13.57
N GLU A 49 0.94 0.03 14.88
CA GLU A 49 0.38 -0.93 15.84
C GLU A 49 -1.16 -0.92 15.86
N ASP A 50 -1.79 0.25 15.76
CA ASP A 50 -3.25 0.36 15.68
C ASP A 50 -3.78 -0.24 14.38
N LEU A 51 -3.08 -0.04 13.26
CA LEU A 51 -3.44 -0.66 11.98
C LEU A 51 -3.30 -2.18 12.05
N VAL A 52 -2.20 -2.68 12.64
CA VAL A 52 -1.98 -4.11 12.84
C VAL A 52 -3.08 -4.71 13.73
N THR A 53 -3.48 -4.00 14.78
CA THR A 53 -4.57 -4.44 15.66
C THR A 53 -5.90 -4.55 14.90
N GLN A 54 -6.22 -3.56 14.08
CA GLN A 54 -7.42 -3.58 13.23
C GLN A 54 -7.36 -4.70 12.19
N ALA A 55 -6.19 -4.95 11.61
CA ALA A 55 -5.98 -6.06 10.68
C ALA A 55 -6.21 -7.40 11.38
N PHE A 56 -5.63 -7.62 12.56
CA PHE A 56 -5.77 -8.88 13.31
C PHE A 56 -7.21 -9.26 13.64
N GLN A 57 -8.10 -8.29 13.86
CA GLN A 57 -9.53 -8.56 14.09
C GLN A 57 -10.22 -9.21 12.88
N ARG A 58 -9.65 -9.07 11.68
CA ARG A 58 -10.21 -9.57 10.43
C ARG A 58 -9.46 -10.78 9.86
N CYS A 59 -8.44 -11.28 10.57
CA CYS A 59 -7.55 -12.32 10.07
C CYS A 59 -7.73 -13.64 10.82
N GLY A 60 -7.50 -14.73 10.11
CA GLY A 60 -7.43 -16.07 10.68
C GLY A 60 -6.15 -16.30 11.49
N ARG A 61 -6.14 -17.35 12.31
CA ARG A 61 -4.95 -17.79 13.04
C ARG A 61 -4.01 -18.55 12.11
N TRP A 62 -2.73 -18.26 12.16
CA TRP A 62 -1.68 -19.01 11.47
C TRP A 62 -1.55 -20.45 12.02
N PRO A 63 -1.35 -21.48 11.16
CA PRO A 63 -1.25 -21.47 9.70
C PRO A 63 -2.58 -21.79 8.98
N GLY A 64 -3.72 -21.45 9.60
CA GLY A 64 -5.06 -21.66 9.02
C GLY A 64 -5.38 -20.71 7.86
N PRO A 65 -6.53 -20.89 7.20
CA PRO A 65 -6.99 -20.00 6.14
C PRO A 65 -7.12 -18.54 6.64
N GLU A 66 -6.95 -17.57 5.74
CA GLU A 66 -7.02 -16.13 6.02
C GLU A 66 -5.98 -15.61 7.05
N SER A 67 -4.94 -16.40 7.33
CA SER A 67 -3.83 -15.95 8.17
C SER A 67 -3.04 -14.84 7.48
N VAL A 68 -2.77 -13.75 8.21
CA VAL A 68 -1.91 -12.66 7.72
C VAL A 68 -0.45 -12.97 7.97
N VAL A 69 0.40 -12.52 7.06
CA VAL A 69 1.84 -12.44 7.25
C VAL A 69 2.19 -10.96 7.23
N ILE A 70 2.76 -10.46 8.33
CA ILE A 70 3.27 -9.08 8.34
C ILE A 70 4.53 -9.07 7.48
N GLY A 71 4.49 -8.31 6.38
CA GLY A 71 5.57 -8.20 5.42
C GLY A 71 6.67 -7.25 5.91
N ASN A 72 7.91 -7.62 5.62
CA ASN A 72 9.20 -7.01 6.05
C ASN A 72 9.29 -5.47 5.92
N ALA A 73 8.63 -4.72 6.79
CA ALA A 73 8.82 -3.30 6.99
C ALA A 73 9.90 -3.09 8.07
N SER A 74 10.67 -1.99 7.98
CA SER A 74 11.71 -1.65 8.97
C SER A 74 11.21 -1.53 10.42
N PHE A 75 9.90 -1.49 10.63
CA PHE A 75 9.22 -1.44 11.92
C PHE A 75 8.87 -2.83 12.49
N ASP A 76 9.14 -3.91 11.75
CA ASP A 76 8.68 -5.27 12.06
C ASP A 76 9.41 -5.98 13.21
N HIS A 77 10.48 -5.38 13.72
CA HIS A 77 11.37 -6.04 14.68
C HIS A 77 11.22 -5.52 16.12
N THR A 78 10.14 -4.83 16.45
CA THR A 78 9.87 -4.48 17.85
C THR A 78 9.42 -5.72 18.63
N GLU A 79 9.87 -5.84 19.88
CA GLU A 79 9.40 -6.90 20.79
C GLU A 79 7.88 -6.83 20.97
N ARG A 80 7.32 -5.61 20.95
CA ARG A 80 5.88 -5.36 21.07
C ARG A 80 5.11 -5.95 19.90
N LEU A 81 5.50 -5.68 18.65
CA LEU A 81 4.83 -6.25 17.48
C LEU A 81 4.92 -7.77 17.47
N THR A 82 6.08 -8.31 17.86
CA THR A 82 6.26 -9.76 18.01
C THR A 82 5.28 -10.35 19.02
N GLN A 83 5.07 -9.69 20.15
CA GLN A 83 4.11 -10.13 21.17
C GLN A 83 2.67 -10.02 20.66
N MET A 84 2.30 -8.92 20.01
CA MET A 84 0.97 -8.74 19.40
C MET A 84 0.67 -9.84 18.39
N CYS A 85 1.65 -10.23 17.56
CA CYS A 85 1.51 -11.33 16.61
C CYS A 85 1.28 -12.66 17.33
N LYS A 86 2.06 -12.97 18.37
CA LYS A 86 1.89 -14.19 19.17
C LYS A 86 0.50 -14.26 19.81
N ASP A 87 0.03 -13.15 20.38
CA ASP A 87 -1.27 -13.09 21.07
C ASP A 87 -2.44 -13.25 20.08
N ALA A 88 -2.30 -12.71 18.87
CA ALA A 88 -3.28 -12.87 17.79
C ALA A 88 -3.18 -14.25 17.09
N GLY A 89 -2.12 -15.03 17.34
CA GLY A 89 -1.84 -16.26 16.62
C GLY A 89 -1.45 -16.02 15.16
N VAL A 90 -0.75 -14.92 14.88
CA VAL A 90 -0.31 -14.47 13.55
C VAL A 90 1.23 -14.60 13.45
N SER A 91 1.76 -14.83 12.25
CA SER A 91 3.20 -14.90 12.01
C SER A 91 3.78 -13.55 11.58
N ASN A 92 4.83 -13.09 12.24
CA ASN A 92 5.64 -11.93 11.83
C ASN A 92 6.90 -12.32 11.06
N LEU A 93 7.02 -13.59 10.65
CA LEU A 93 8.17 -14.02 9.86
C LEU A 93 7.97 -13.53 8.43
N PRO A 94 8.98 -12.87 7.84
CA PRO A 94 8.94 -12.61 6.42
C PRO A 94 8.84 -13.96 5.72
N PRO A 95 8.01 -14.05 4.68
CA PRO A 95 7.88 -15.29 3.95
C PRO A 95 9.22 -15.73 3.34
N PRO A 96 9.43 -17.04 3.08
CA PRO A 96 10.70 -17.58 2.59
C PRO A 96 11.02 -17.19 1.14
N TYR A 97 10.20 -16.34 0.52
CA TYR A 97 10.34 -15.92 -0.86
C TYR A 97 10.96 -14.51 -0.96
N PRO A 98 11.75 -14.24 -2.01
CA PRO A 98 12.37 -12.94 -2.22
C PRO A 98 11.32 -11.82 -2.33
N PRO A 99 11.67 -10.56 -2.00
CA PRO A 99 10.72 -9.45 -1.92
C PRO A 99 9.87 -9.24 -3.18
N ASN A 100 10.44 -9.49 -4.35
CA ASN A 100 9.75 -9.40 -5.65
C ASN A 100 8.65 -10.46 -5.85
N LEU A 101 8.54 -11.44 -4.96
CA LEU A 101 7.49 -12.45 -4.93
C LEU A 101 6.50 -12.22 -3.78
N ASN A 102 6.61 -11.10 -3.07
CA ASN A 102 5.60 -10.73 -2.09
C ASN A 102 4.29 -10.38 -2.82
N PRO A 103 3.17 -11.08 -2.54
CA PRO A 103 1.87 -10.79 -3.18
C PRO A 103 1.43 -9.33 -3.07
N ILE A 104 1.87 -8.61 -2.02
CA ILE A 104 1.54 -7.19 -1.85
C ILE A 104 2.16 -6.29 -2.94
N GLU A 105 3.27 -6.69 -3.54
CA GLU A 105 3.92 -5.93 -4.63
C GLU A 105 3.02 -5.89 -5.87
N TRP A 106 2.31 -6.98 -6.15
CA TRP A 106 1.32 -7.05 -7.23
C TRP A 106 0.15 -6.13 -6.96
N LEU A 107 -0.35 -6.12 -5.72
CA LEU A 107 -1.39 -5.19 -5.29
C LEU A 107 -0.94 -3.73 -5.49
N PHE A 108 0.27 -3.37 -5.06
CA PHE A 108 0.76 -2.01 -5.24
C PHE A 108 0.90 -1.62 -6.72
N ALA A 109 1.38 -2.54 -7.56
CA ALA A 109 1.50 -2.29 -9.00
C ALA A 109 0.14 -2.10 -9.67
N GLU A 110 -0.85 -2.93 -9.33
CA GLU A 110 -2.19 -2.88 -9.88
C GLU A 110 -2.95 -1.65 -9.38
N PHE A 111 -2.91 -1.37 -8.07
CA PHE A 111 -3.53 -0.18 -7.48
C PHE A 111 -2.92 1.12 -8.01
N SER A 112 -1.59 1.17 -8.17
CA SER A 112 -0.92 2.31 -8.82
C SER A 112 -1.38 2.51 -10.26
N SER A 113 -1.66 1.43 -10.98
CA SER A 113 -2.18 1.48 -12.35
C SER A 113 -3.64 1.92 -12.37
N PHE A 114 -4.45 1.52 -11.39
CA PHE A 114 -5.81 2.01 -11.19
C PHE A 114 -5.83 3.53 -10.95
N ILE A 115 -5.06 4.03 -9.99
CA ILE A 115 -4.94 5.47 -9.69
C ILE A 115 -4.59 6.26 -10.97
N LYS A 116 -3.60 5.79 -11.73
CA LYS A 116 -3.18 6.45 -12.99
C LYS A 116 -4.29 6.50 -14.04
N ARG A 117 -5.08 5.43 -14.20
CA ARG A 117 -6.21 5.39 -15.14
C ARG A 117 -7.32 6.37 -14.76
N HIS A 118 -7.49 6.61 -13.46
CA HIS A 118 -8.53 7.49 -12.91
C HIS A 118 -8.02 8.89 -12.57
N TRP A 119 -6.79 9.25 -12.96
CA TRP A 119 -6.18 10.55 -12.67
C TRP A 119 -7.01 11.74 -13.16
N ASN A 120 -7.74 11.59 -14.27
CA ASN A 120 -8.64 12.63 -14.79
C ASN A 120 -9.70 13.08 -13.78
N HIS A 121 -10.15 12.20 -12.86
CA HIS A 121 -11.09 12.57 -11.80
C HIS A 121 -10.47 13.58 -10.83
N TYR A 122 -9.17 13.47 -10.58
CA TYR A 122 -8.42 14.43 -9.79
C TYR A 122 -8.20 15.74 -10.56
N GLU A 123 -7.75 15.65 -11.82
CA GLU A 123 -7.45 16.84 -12.65
C GLU A 123 -8.67 17.75 -12.88
N GLN A 124 -9.87 17.18 -12.97
CA GLN A 124 -11.10 17.94 -13.16
C GLN A 124 -11.53 18.74 -11.92
N ASN A 125 -11.07 18.34 -10.73
CA ASN A 125 -11.40 19.03 -9.48
C ASN A 125 -10.22 18.95 -8.49
N PRO A 126 -9.13 19.69 -8.70
CA PRO A 126 -7.96 19.65 -7.83
C PRO A 126 -8.26 20.18 -6.41
N GLU A 127 -9.31 21.00 -6.25
CA GLU A 127 -9.75 21.50 -4.94
C GLU A 127 -10.35 20.40 -4.05
N GLN A 128 -10.70 19.24 -4.61
CA GLN A 128 -11.23 18.12 -3.84
C GLN A 128 -10.22 17.57 -2.81
N ARG A 129 -8.95 17.97 -2.89
CA ARG A 129 -7.82 17.42 -2.13
C ARG A 129 -7.50 15.98 -2.53
N PHE A 130 -6.21 15.63 -2.47
CA PHE A 130 -5.74 14.33 -2.95
C PHE A 130 -6.12 13.17 -2.03
N ASP A 131 -6.29 13.40 -0.73
CA ASP A 131 -6.82 12.40 0.22
C ASP A 131 -8.22 11.92 -0.18
N ASN A 132 -9.14 12.84 -0.48
CA ASN A 132 -10.50 12.45 -0.91
C ASN A 132 -10.49 11.65 -2.22
N PHE A 133 -9.56 11.96 -3.13
CA PHE A 133 -9.37 11.18 -4.36
C PHE A 133 -8.81 9.78 -4.07
N LEU A 134 -7.85 9.66 -3.15
CA LEU A 134 -7.32 8.37 -2.72
C LEU A 134 -8.38 7.53 -2.01
N GLU A 135 -9.16 8.10 -1.08
CA GLU A 135 -10.29 7.41 -0.44
C GLU A 135 -11.29 6.87 -1.47
N TRP A 136 -11.59 7.67 -2.50
CA TRP A 136 -12.42 7.21 -3.61
C TRP A 136 -11.76 6.05 -4.35
N CYS A 137 -10.46 6.12 -4.66
CA CYS A 137 -9.75 5.04 -5.33
C CYS A 137 -9.76 3.75 -4.50
N ILE A 138 -9.59 3.85 -3.19
CA ILE A 138 -9.63 2.72 -2.25
C ILE A 138 -11.01 2.06 -2.26
N ARG A 139 -12.09 2.84 -2.37
CA ARG A 139 -13.46 2.31 -2.37
C ARG A 139 -13.84 1.64 -3.69
N GLU A 140 -13.34 2.15 -4.82
CA GLU A 140 -13.75 1.68 -6.15
C GLU A 140 -12.81 0.61 -6.76
N TYR A 141 -11.69 0.31 -6.10
CA TYR A 141 -10.76 -0.76 -6.50
C TYR A 141 -11.29 -2.14 -6.10
#